data_AF-A0A2T4TNK8-F1
#
_entry.id   AF-A0A2T4TNK8-F1
#
_cell.length_a   1.000
_cell.length_b   1.000
_cell.length_c   1.000
_cell.angle_alpha   90.00
_cell.angle_beta   90.00
_cell.angle_gamma   90.00
#
_symmetry.space_group_name_H-M   'P 1'
#
loop_
_entity.id
_entity.type
_entity.pdbx_description
1 polymer ?
#
loop_
_entity_poly.entity_id
_entity_poly.type
_entity_poly.pdbx_seq_one_letter_code
_entity_poly.pdbx_strand_id
1 'polypeptide(L)'
;MWSITERSRTILHRLEYRHWLRRGYLVGRRHAVIYRFKDTYQFVAEHQNECGYLSEDETVFVLPRTLEGGEFVQTLKKALQNSGAIDTRSIEYDRTKFLKAHQAKSYSDFYSHSCALSVSCDAKNNTISVLFWKPAQDRGLVPVESSKQIFDANKDTSWLQIKGILDEGSETL
;
A
#
# COMPACT_ATOMS: atom_id res chain seq x y z
N MET A 1 -28.97 19.80 11.78
CA MET A 1 -28.34 20.69 12.77
C MET A 1 -27.59 19.79 13.75
N TRP A 2 -26.26 19.85 13.83
CA TRP A 2 -25.47 18.92 14.67
C TRP A 2 -25.68 19.25 16.16
N SER A 3 -25.86 18.24 16.99
CA SER A 3 -25.96 18.43 18.44
C SER A 3 -24.62 18.93 19.00
N ILE A 4 -24.66 19.67 20.11
CA ILE A 4 -23.47 20.17 20.82
C ILE A 4 -22.51 19.01 21.15
N THR A 5 -23.06 17.84 21.49
CA THR A 5 -22.30 16.63 21.81
C THR A 5 -21.55 16.07 20.60
N GLU A 6 -22.16 16.06 19.40
CA GLU A 6 -21.49 15.62 18.17
C GLU A 6 -20.39 16.60 17.76
N ARG A 7 -20.62 17.91 17.89
CA ARG A 7 -19.60 18.94 17.64
C ARG A 7 -18.39 18.77 18.55
N SER A 8 -18.62 18.58 19.86
CA SER A 8 -17.53 18.36 20.83
C SER A 8 -16.74 17.09 20.54
N ARG A 9 -17.42 15.99 20.18
CA ARG A 9 -16.77 14.73 19.78
C ARG A 9 -15.88 14.87 18.54
N THR A 10 -16.32 15.63 17.54
CA THR A 10 -15.51 15.89 16.33
C THR A 10 -14.28 16.74 16.63
N ILE A 11 -14.41 17.74 17.51
CA ILE A 11 -13.28 18.59 17.92
C ILE A 11 -12.25 17.78 18.71
N LEU A 12 -12.70 16.98 19.69
CA LEU A 12 -11.82 16.09 20.47
C LEU A 12 -11.06 15.13 19.56
N HIS A 13 -11.75 14.50 18.60
CA HIS A 13 -11.12 13.62 17.63
C HIS A 13 -10.00 14.29 16.84
N ARG A 14 -10.25 15.51 16.33
CA ARG A 14 -9.23 16.26 15.57
C ARG A 14 -8.02 16.61 16.44
N LEU A 15 -8.21 16.87 17.73
CA LEU A 15 -7.13 17.15 18.67
C LEU A 15 -6.33 15.88 19.00
N GLU A 16 -7.01 14.75 19.21
CA GLU A 16 -6.40 13.43 19.41
C GLU A 16 -5.58 13.01 18.18
N TYR A 17 -6.15 13.15 16.98
CA TYR A 17 -5.45 12.90 15.72
C TYR A 17 -4.21 13.79 15.57
N ARG A 18 -4.33 15.09 15.83
CA ARG A 18 -3.16 16.00 15.83
C ARG A 18 -2.11 15.63 16.87
N HIS A 19 -2.52 15.14 18.03
CA HIS A 19 -1.60 14.66 19.07
C HIS A 19 -0.88 13.40 18.60
N TRP A 20 -1.61 12.46 17.99
CA TRP A 20 -1.05 11.25 17.42
C TRP A 20 -0.08 11.55 16.27
N LEU A 21 -0.39 12.48 15.36
CA LEU A 21 0.52 12.90 14.29
C LEU A 21 1.90 13.34 14.81
N ARG A 22 1.97 13.83 16.06
CA ARG A 22 3.22 14.25 16.70
C ARG A 22 3.98 13.12 17.39
N ARG A 23 3.32 12.01 17.74
CA ARG A 23 3.87 10.98 18.63
C ARG A 23 3.82 9.55 18.10
N GLY A 24 2.76 9.19 17.39
CA GLY A 24 2.51 7.83 16.91
C GLY A 24 2.63 7.67 15.39
N TYR A 25 2.49 8.75 14.62
CA TYR A 25 2.70 8.69 13.17
C TYR A 25 4.19 8.50 12.84
N LEU A 26 4.48 7.49 12.04
CA LEU A 26 5.85 7.19 11.61
C LEU A 26 6.21 8.05 10.39
N VAL A 27 6.42 9.35 10.60
CA VAL A 27 6.70 10.35 9.53
C VAL A 27 7.81 9.91 8.54
N GLY A 28 8.79 9.16 9.02
CA GLY A 28 9.91 8.65 8.20
C GLY A 28 9.64 7.34 7.47
N ARG A 29 8.46 6.72 7.66
CA ARG A 29 8.08 5.47 7.00
C ARG A 29 6.97 5.72 5.99
N ARG A 30 7.22 5.30 4.76
CA ARG A 30 6.28 5.35 3.65
C ARG A 30 5.91 3.94 3.25
N HIS A 31 4.65 3.74 2.89
CA HIS A 31 4.07 2.43 2.60
C HIS A 31 3.41 2.45 1.23
N ALA A 32 3.58 1.37 0.47
CA ALA A 32 2.91 1.16 -0.79
C ALA A 32 2.68 -0.34 -0.97
N VAL A 33 1.66 -0.68 -1.73
CA VAL A 33 1.42 -2.04 -2.20
C VAL A 33 1.48 -2.06 -3.73
N ILE A 34 2.12 -3.08 -4.27
CA ILE A 34 2.17 -3.33 -5.71
C ILE A 34 1.38 -4.59 -5.97
N TYR A 35 0.28 -4.50 -6.70
CA TYR A 35 -0.41 -5.68 -7.21
C TYR A 35 0.14 -6.03 -8.58
N ARG A 36 0.29 -7.33 -8.82
CA ARG A 36 0.37 -7.86 -10.16
C ARG A 36 -0.99 -8.47 -10.50
N PHE A 37 -1.78 -7.75 -11.28
CA PHE A 37 -3.12 -8.16 -11.69
C PHE A 37 -3.14 -8.37 -13.20
N LYS A 38 -3.30 -9.63 -13.62
CA LYS A 38 -3.25 -10.03 -15.04
C LYS A 38 -1.95 -9.51 -15.68
N ASP A 39 -2.04 -8.78 -16.79
CA ASP A 39 -0.88 -8.24 -17.52
C ASP A 39 -0.42 -6.85 -17.02
N THR A 40 -0.79 -6.46 -15.80
CA THR A 40 -0.49 -5.13 -15.25
C THR A 40 0.18 -5.17 -13.88
N TYR A 41 1.02 -4.18 -13.64
CA TYR A 41 1.41 -3.72 -12.32
C TYR A 41 0.50 -2.58 -11.88
N GLN A 42 0.04 -2.64 -10.64
CA GLN A 42 -0.81 -1.62 -10.03
C GLN A 42 -0.16 -1.13 -8.74
N PHE A 43 0.37 0.08 -8.75
CA PHE A 43 1.07 0.69 -7.63
C PHE A 43 0.10 1.57 -6.85
N VAL A 44 -0.03 1.32 -5.55
CA VAL A 44 -0.96 2.01 -4.66
C VAL A 44 -0.20 2.48 -3.43
N ALA A 45 -0.41 3.73 -3.04
CA ALA A 45 0.12 4.23 -1.78
C ALA A 45 -0.71 3.67 -0.61
N GLU A 46 -0.07 3.43 0.53
CA GLU A 46 -0.78 3.06 1.75
C GLU A 46 -0.58 4.15 2.80
N HIS A 47 -1.66 4.61 3.41
CA HIS A 47 -1.65 5.61 4.47
C HIS A 47 -1.78 4.97 5.84
N GLN A 48 -0.99 5.43 6.80
CA GLN A 48 -1.07 4.97 8.18
C GLN A 48 -2.13 5.78 8.93
N ASN A 49 -3.02 5.09 9.64
CA ASN A 49 -3.97 5.72 10.55
C ASN A 49 -3.51 5.67 12.01
N GLU A 50 -4.28 6.33 12.89
CA GLU A 50 -3.96 6.46 14.31
C GLU A 50 -3.87 5.14 15.09
N CYS A 51 -4.50 4.09 14.57
CA CYS A 51 -4.46 2.73 15.10
C CYS A 51 -3.27 1.91 14.54
N GLY A 52 -2.48 2.49 13.64
CA GLY A 52 -1.36 1.82 12.98
C GLY A 52 -1.77 0.92 11.80
N TYR A 53 -3.05 0.93 11.41
CA TYR A 53 -3.49 0.24 10.20
C TYR A 53 -3.09 1.01 8.94
N LEU A 54 -2.88 0.27 7.86
CA LEU A 54 -2.62 0.79 6.55
C LEU A 54 -3.91 0.80 5.72
N SER A 55 -4.10 1.84 4.92
CA SER A 55 -5.25 1.97 4.03
C SER A 55 -4.81 2.47 2.67
N GLU A 56 -5.24 1.78 1.64
CA GLU A 56 -4.92 2.07 0.25
C GLU A 56 -5.47 3.46 -0.18
N ASP A 57 -4.65 4.20 -0.93
CA ASP A 57 -5.04 5.42 -1.64
C ASP A 57 -6.02 5.07 -2.77
N GLU A 58 -6.97 5.96 -3.08
CA GLU A 58 -7.87 5.79 -4.22
C GLU A 58 -7.12 5.88 -5.58
N THR A 59 -5.92 6.46 -5.57
CA THR A 59 -5.08 6.66 -6.75
C THR A 59 -4.22 5.42 -7.02
N VAL A 60 -4.54 4.73 -8.11
CA VAL A 60 -3.81 3.54 -8.57
C VAL A 60 -3.03 3.87 -9.85
N PHE A 61 -1.71 3.67 -9.84
CA PHE A 61 -0.91 3.74 -11.07
C PHE A 61 -0.91 2.38 -11.75
N VAL A 62 -1.59 2.26 -12.90
CA VAL A 62 -1.68 1.01 -13.67
C VAL A 62 -0.72 1.08 -14.85
N LEU A 63 0.24 0.15 -14.91
CA LEU A 63 1.26 0.04 -15.96
C LEU A 63 1.36 -1.41 -16.47
N PRO A 64 1.79 -1.63 -17.71
CA PRO A 64 1.91 -2.98 -18.27
C PRO A 64 2.99 -3.79 -17.53
N ARG A 65 2.86 -5.12 -17.49
CA ARG A 65 3.86 -6.01 -16.86
C ARG A 65 5.22 -5.99 -17.58
N THR A 66 5.22 -5.62 -18.86
CA THR A 66 6.42 -5.44 -19.69
C THR A 66 7.23 -4.19 -19.34
N LEU A 67 6.79 -3.38 -18.36
CA LEU A 67 7.47 -2.18 -17.89
C LEU A 67 8.93 -2.46 -17.54
N GLU A 68 9.82 -1.57 -17.98
CA GLU A 68 11.25 -1.66 -17.66
C GLU A 68 11.53 -1.41 -16.17
N GLY A 69 12.64 -1.95 -15.66
CA GLY A 69 13.00 -1.85 -14.25
C GLY A 69 13.15 -0.40 -13.75
N GLY A 70 13.71 0.49 -14.56
CA GLY A 70 13.86 1.91 -14.20
C GLY A 70 12.50 2.60 -13.98
N GLU A 71 11.57 2.43 -14.92
CA GLU A 71 10.22 3.01 -14.83
C GLU A 71 9.41 2.39 -13.68
N PHE A 72 9.58 1.08 -13.42
CA PHE A 72 9.00 0.40 -12.26
C PHE A 72 9.44 1.08 -10.96
N VAL A 73 10.75 1.29 -10.78
CA VAL A 73 11.30 1.90 -9.57
C VAL A 73 10.84 3.35 -9.41
N GLN A 74 10.81 4.13 -10.49
CA GLN A 74 10.32 5.51 -10.44
C GLN A 74 8.85 5.57 -10.03
N THR A 75 8.02 4.69 -10.59
CA THR A 75 6.59 4.63 -10.26
C THR A 75 6.37 4.20 -8.82
N LEU A 76 7.11 3.21 -8.33
CA LEU A 76 7.09 2.80 -6.93
C LEU A 76 7.49 3.94 -5.99
N LYS A 77 8.58 4.64 -6.29
CA LYS A 77 9.02 5.80 -5.49
C LYS A 77 7.95 6.89 -5.46
N LYS A 78 7.26 7.13 -6.59
CA LYS A 78 6.14 8.06 -6.67
C LYS A 78 4.95 7.62 -5.80
N ALA A 79 4.58 6.34 -5.83
CA ALA A 79 3.54 5.81 -4.94
C ALA A 79 3.92 5.95 -3.45
N LEU A 80 5.16 5.61 -3.09
CA LEU A 80 5.67 5.80 -1.72
C LEU A 80 5.65 7.28 -1.29
N GLN A 81 5.89 8.23 -2.19
CA GLN A 81 5.80 9.66 -1.88
C GLN A 81 4.38 10.12 -1.54
N ASN A 82 3.35 9.45 -2.08
CA ASN A 82 1.95 9.74 -1.78
C ASN A 82 1.48 9.15 -0.43
N SER A 83 2.18 8.13 0.08
CA SER A 83 1.91 7.54 1.40
C SER A 83 1.92 8.62 2.48
N GLY A 84 1.03 8.55 3.47
CA GLY A 84 0.87 9.62 4.44
C GLY A 84 0.15 9.18 5.70
N ALA A 85 -0.23 10.16 6.51
CA ALA A 85 -1.12 9.96 7.65
C ALA A 85 -2.56 10.22 7.23
N ILE A 86 -3.48 9.36 7.67
CA ILE A 86 -4.92 9.53 7.47
C ILE A 86 -5.67 9.34 8.79
N ASP A 87 -6.81 10.01 8.95
CA ASP A 87 -7.72 9.83 10.08
C ASP A 87 -8.62 8.61 9.79
N THR A 88 -8.76 7.66 10.72
CA THR A 88 -9.61 6.46 10.50
C THR A 88 -11.03 6.80 10.08
N ARG A 89 -11.61 7.90 10.58
CA ARG A 89 -12.97 8.35 10.23
C ARG A 89 -13.08 8.91 8.83
N SER A 90 -11.95 9.21 8.18
CA SER A 90 -11.91 9.67 6.78
C SER A 90 -11.74 8.52 5.78
N ILE A 91 -11.54 7.29 6.27
CA ILE A 91 -11.46 6.10 5.43
C ILE A 91 -12.89 5.67 5.08
N GLU A 92 -13.33 5.97 3.86
CA GLU A 92 -14.55 5.42 3.30
C GLU A 92 -14.19 4.32 2.31
N TYR A 93 -14.51 3.07 2.66
CA TYR A 93 -14.26 1.95 1.76
C TYR A 93 -15.38 1.85 0.71
N ASP A 94 -15.15 2.48 -0.44
CA ASP A 94 -16.07 2.42 -1.58
C ASP A 94 -15.66 1.30 -2.55
N ARG A 95 -16.43 0.22 -2.51
CA ARG A 95 -16.31 -0.95 -3.39
C ARG A 95 -16.30 -0.59 -4.88
N THR A 96 -17.12 0.36 -5.30
CA THR A 96 -17.21 0.76 -6.71
C THR A 96 -15.97 1.55 -7.13
N LYS A 97 -15.48 2.44 -6.28
CA LYS A 97 -14.24 3.18 -6.53
C LYS A 97 -13.04 2.25 -6.63
N PHE A 98 -12.90 1.30 -5.69
CA PHE A 98 -11.83 0.30 -5.69
C PHE A 98 -11.82 -0.48 -7.01
N LEU A 99 -12.95 -1.09 -7.39
CA LEU A 99 -13.04 -1.87 -8.62
C LEU A 99 -12.74 -1.04 -9.88
N LYS A 100 -13.18 0.22 -9.89
CA LYS A 100 -12.89 1.15 -10.99
C LYS A 100 -11.40 1.49 -11.06
N ALA A 101 -10.75 1.80 -9.94
CA ALA A 101 -9.34 2.17 -9.88
C ALA A 101 -8.43 1.01 -10.30
N HIS A 102 -8.76 -0.22 -9.87
CA HIS A 102 -8.04 -1.43 -10.20
C HIS A 102 -8.46 -2.08 -11.54
N GLN A 103 -9.42 -1.49 -12.25
CA GLN A 103 -9.98 -2.00 -13.50
C GLN A 103 -10.48 -3.46 -13.41
N ALA A 104 -11.04 -3.81 -12.25
CA ALA A 104 -11.51 -5.16 -11.94
C ALA A 104 -13.03 -5.27 -12.05
N LYS A 105 -13.53 -6.44 -12.47
CA LYS A 105 -14.99 -6.66 -12.58
C LYS A 105 -15.64 -6.92 -11.22
N SER A 106 -14.89 -7.55 -10.31
CA SER A 106 -15.34 -7.87 -8.97
C SER A 106 -14.14 -8.11 -8.05
N TYR A 107 -14.39 -8.14 -6.74
CA TYR A 107 -13.37 -8.48 -5.74
C TYR A 107 -12.81 -9.88 -5.93
N SER A 108 -13.68 -10.82 -6.31
CA SER A 108 -13.26 -12.18 -6.60
C SER A 108 -12.35 -12.21 -7.82
N ASP A 109 -12.73 -11.53 -8.90
CA ASP A 109 -11.89 -11.41 -10.11
C ASP A 109 -10.53 -10.77 -9.78
N PHE A 110 -10.52 -9.72 -8.96
CA PHE A 110 -9.28 -9.06 -8.55
C PHE A 110 -8.37 -10.01 -7.75
N TYR A 111 -8.82 -10.47 -6.59
CA TYR A 111 -7.95 -11.21 -5.68
C TYR A 111 -7.59 -12.62 -6.17
N SER A 112 -8.42 -13.27 -6.99
CA SER A 112 -8.07 -14.59 -7.55
C SER A 112 -6.99 -14.52 -8.63
N HIS A 113 -6.74 -13.34 -9.21
CA HIS A 113 -5.74 -13.15 -10.27
C HIS A 113 -4.65 -12.15 -9.86
N SER A 114 -4.56 -11.82 -8.57
CA SER A 114 -3.58 -10.88 -8.03
C SER A 114 -2.64 -11.58 -7.08
N CYS A 115 -1.35 -11.31 -7.21
CA CYS A 115 -0.44 -11.32 -6.07
C CYS A 115 -0.08 -9.88 -5.71
N ALA A 116 0.43 -9.68 -4.51
CA ALA A 116 0.85 -8.35 -4.08
C ALA A 116 2.20 -8.37 -3.38
N LEU A 117 2.86 -7.22 -3.38
CA LEU A 117 4.06 -6.97 -2.62
C LEU A 117 3.84 -5.69 -1.80
N SER A 118 3.77 -5.83 -0.49
CA SER A 118 3.84 -4.67 0.40
C SER A 118 5.27 -4.19 0.44
N VAL A 119 5.46 -2.89 0.29
CA VAL A 119 6.76 -2.21 0.31
C VAL A 119 6.69 -1.09 1.33
N SER A 120 7.58 -1.12 2.32
CA SER A 120 7.75 -0.02 3.26
C SER A 120 9.17 0.53 3.17
N CYS A 121 9.30 1.84 3.02
CA CYS A 121 10.59 2.55 3.01
C CYS A 121 10.75 3.34 4.30
N ASP A 122 11.81 3.06 5.07
CA ASP A 122 12.17 3.79 6.28
C ASP A 122 13.36 4.73 5.97
N ALA A 123 13.06 6.01 5.78
CA ALA A 123 14.05 7.03 5.44
C ALA A 123 15.04 7.29 6.58
N LYS A 124 14.68 6.99 7.84
CA LYS A 124 15.60 7.17 8.98
C LYS A 124 16.70 6.10 8.99
N ASN A 125 16.31 4.87 8.65
CA ASN A 125 17.21 3.72 8.64
C ASN A 125 17.79 3.42 7.25
N ASN A 126 17.34 4.15 6.22
CA ASN A 126 17.66 3.88 4.82
C ASN A 126 17.38 2.43 4.42
N THR A 127 16.23 1.89 4.82
CA THR A 127 15.85 0.51 4.52
C THR A 127 14.57 0.42 3.72
N ILE A 128 14.48 -0.61 2.87
CA ILE A 128 13.27 -1.03 2.19
C ILE A 128 12.91 -2.39 2.76
N SER A 129 11.72 -2.55 3.32
CA SER A 129 11.19 -3.86 3.68
C SER A 129 10.12 -4.25 2.68
N VAL A 130 10.13 -5.50 2.25
CA VAL A 130 9.10 -6.06 1.37
C VAL A 130 8.49 -7.31 1.99
N LEU A 131 7.22 -7.56 1.69
CA LEU A 131 6.48 -8.76 2.07
C LEU A 131 5.56 -9.17 0.93
N PHE A 132 5.68 -10.42 0.48
CA PHE A 132 4.86 -10.96 -0.60
C PHE A 132 3.53 -11.50 -0.08
N TRP A 133 2.49 -11.33 -0.89
CA TRP A 133 1.13 -11.78 -0.63
C TRP A 133 0.62 -12.60 -1.81
N LYS A 134 0.02 -13.74 -1.51
CA LYS A 134 -0.56 -14.66 -2.51
C LYS A 134 -2.08 -14.75 -2.37
N PRO A 135 -2.79 -15.17 -3.42
CA PRO A 135 -4.21 -15.50 -3.33
C PRO A 135 -4.50 -16.48 -2.18
N ALA A 136 -5.53 -16.16 -1.39
CA ALA A 136 -6.08 -17.08 -0.40
C ALA A 136 -7.07 -18.06 -1.06
N GLN A 137 -7.30 -19.22 -0.43
CA GLN A 137 -8.26 -20.22 -0.94
C GLN A 137 -9.72 -19.78 -0.83
N ASP A 138 -10.02 -18.94 0.14
CA ASP A 138 -11.38 -18.59 0.57
C ASP A 138 -11.80 -17.18 0.13
N ARG A 139 -10.89 -16.19 0.11
CA ARG A 139 -10.93 -14.88 -0.60
C ARG A 139 -9.78 -13.99 -0.16
N GLY A 140 -9.37 -13.04 -1.01
CA GLY A 140 -8.39 -12.03 -0.65
C GLY A 140 -6.95 -12.51 -0.85
N LEU A 141 -6.02 -11.85 -0.15
CA LEU A 141 -4.60 -12.20 -0.18
C LEU A 141 -4.12 -12.53 1.23
N VAL A 142 -3.21 -13.49 1.34
CA VAL A 142 -2.55 -13.87 2.59
C VAL A 142 -1.05 -13.61 2.51
N PRO A 143 -0.41 -13.13 3.59
CA PRO A 143 1.01 -12.87 3.59
C PRO A 143 1.78 -14.18 3.56
N VAL A 144 2.87 -14.20 2.80
CA VAL A 144 3.86 -15.28 2.86
C VAL A 144 4.95 -14.83 3.81
N GLU A 145 4.80 -15.08 5.11
CA GLU A 145 5.71 -14.57 6.16
C GLU A 145 7.19 -14.85 5.88
N SER A 146 7.52 -16.03 5.32
CA SER A 146 8.89 -16.40 4.95
C SER A 146 9.48 -15.60 3.78
N SER A 147 8.67 -14.81 3.07
CA SER A 147 9.10 -13.96 1.94
C SER A 147 9.63 -12.60 2.38
N LYS A 148 9.52 -12.26 3.68
CA LYS A 148 9.93 -10.96 4.19
C LYS A 148 11.41 -10.72 3.96
N GLN A 149 11.74 -9.64 3.28
CA GLN A 149 13.11 -9.25 2.98
C GLN A 149 13.34 -7.77 3.29
N ILE A 150 14.59 -7.43 3.64
CA ILE A 150 15.01 -6.07 3.95
C ILE A 150 16.23 -5.74 3.09
N PHE A 151 16.16 -4.60 2.40
CA PHE A 151 17.20 -4.10 1.53
C PHE A 151 17.70 -2.72 1.96
N ASP A 152 18.88 -2.36 1.48
CA ASP A 152 19.46 -1.02 1.63
C ASP A 152 18.87 -0.07 0.59
N ALA A 153 18.19 0.99 1.05
CA ALA A 153 17.52 1.97 0.19
C ALA A 153 18.47 2.86 -0.61
N ASN A 154 19.76 2.93 -0.23
CA ASN A 154 20.76 3.73 -0.94
C ASN A 154 21.34 3.00 -2.17
N LYS A 155 21.05 1.72 -2.35
CA LYS A 155 21.54 0.93 -3.49
C LYS A 155 20.46 0.80 -4.55
N ASP A 156 20.73 1.28 -5.76
CA ASP A 156 19.79 1.15 -6.88
C ASP A 156 19.47 -0.32 -7.23
N THR A 157 20.44 -1.22 -7.04
CA THR A 157 20.24 -2.66 -7.23
C THR A 157 19.17 -3.23 -6.31
N SER A 158 19.08 -2.75 -5.06
CA SER A 158 18.02 -3.14 -4.12
C SER A 158 16.62 -2.80 -4.67
N TRP A 159 16.47 -1.62 -5.27
CA TRP A 159 15.20 -1.18 -5.85
C TRP A 159 14.79 -2.04 -7.06
N LEU A 160 15.75 -2.40 -7.90
CA LEU A 160 15.51 -3.26 -9.07
C LEU A 160 15.12 -4.69 -8.67
N GLN A 161 15.62 -5.21 -7.54
CA GLN A 161 15.26 -6.54 -7.03
C GLN A 161 13.76 -6.65 -6.67
N ILE A 162 13.11 -5.56 -6.28
CA ILE A 162 11.68 -5.55 -5.88
C ILE A 162 10.79 -6.07 -7.02
N LYS A 163 11.06 -5.68 -8.27
CA LYS A 163 10.34 -6.17 -9.44
C LYS A 163 10.53 -7.68 -9.62
N GLY A 164 11.78 -8.15 -9.48
CA GLY A 164 12.12 -9.57 -9.60
C GLY A 164 11.36 -10.44 -8.59
N ILE A 165 11.25 -10.00 -7.34
CA ILE A 165 10.49 -10.72 -6.30
C ILE A 165 9.02 -10.89 -6.69
N LEU A 166 8.41 -9.83 -7.24
CA LEU A 166 7.01 -9.87 -7.65
C LEU A 166 6.79 -10.73 -8.90
N ASP A 167 7.75 -10.74 -9.82
CA ASP A 167 7.74 -11.60 -11.02
C ASP A 167 7.96 -13.08 -10.65
N GLU A 168 8.96 -13.42 -9.84
CA GLU A 168 9.32 -14.79 -9.47
C GLU A 168 8.35 -15.43 -8.47
N GLY A 169 7.89 -14.67 -7.46
CA GLY A 169 6.96 -15.15 -6.42
C GLY A 169 5.60 -15.60 -6.97
N SER A 170 5.40 -15.39 -8.25
CA SER A 170 4.17 -15.66 -8.97
C SER A 170 4.22 -16.88 -9.88
N GLU A 171 5.42 -17.36 -10.19
CA GLU A 171 5.67 -18.57 -10.99
C GLU A 171 5.70 -19.83 -10.11
N THR A 172 5.78 -19.64 -8.79
CA THR A 172 5.76 -20.69 -7.77
C THR A 172 4.36 -20.97 -7.19
N LEU A 173 3.32 -20.36 -7.78
CA LEU A 173 1.90 -20.56 -7.47
C LEU A 173 1.21 -21.31 -8.61
#